data_AF-A0A820UMI2-F1
#
_entry.id   AF-A0A820UMI2-F1
#
_cell.length_a   1.000
_cell.length_b   1.000
_cell.length_c   1.000
_cell.angle_alpha   90.00
_cell.angle_beta   90.00
_cell.angle_gamma   90.00
#
_symmetry.space_group_name_H-M   'P 1'
#
loop_
_entity.id
_entity.type
_entity.pdbx_description
1 polymer ?
#
loop_
_entity_poly.entity_id
_entity_poly.type
_entity_poly.pdbx_seq_one_letter_code
_entity_poly.pdbx_strand_id
1 'polypeptide(L)'
;MVPIVVQFFSKTVVKHGILEFIEQMHESADDLFANIKYVLGANELKLNQLVSLGSDNTNVNVGNHHSVFALFEKLLPGLIKGTCYCRVLDNSVKHRNEHLLFDIEAALLKIYS
;
A
#
# COMPACT_ATOMS: atom_id res chain seq x y z
N MET A 1 7.36 0.24 -12.30
CA MET A 1 8.29 0.76 -11.27
C MET A 1 7.50 1.02 -10.00
N VAL A 2 7.96 0.51 -8.85
CA VAL A 2 7.27 0.59 -7.56
C VAL A 2 8.19 1.25 -6.53
N PRO A 3 7.77 2.32 -5.85
CA PRO A 3 8.56 2.93 -4.80
C PRO A 3 8.49 2.11 -3.50
N ILE A 4 9.64 1.82 -2.90
CA ILE A 4 9.72 1.30 -1.54
C ILE A 4 9.99 2.48 -0.60
N VAL A 5 9.02 2.74 0.27
CA VAL A 5 9.03 3.87 1.21
C VAL A 5 9.02 3.34 2.63
N VAL A 6 9.77 3.99 3.51
CA VAL A 6 9.78 3.69 4.94
C VAL A 6 9.25 4.85 5.76
N GLN A 7 8.57 4.48 6.84
CA GLN A 7 8.23 5.37 7.92
C GLN A 7 8.86 4.82 9.19
N PHE A 8 9.56 5.66 9.96
CA PHE A 8 10.18 5.24 11.21
C PHE A 8 10.07 6.31 12.29
N PHE A 9 10.05 5.86 13.53
CA PHE A 9 10.04 6.73 14.70
C PHE A 9 11.47 7.17 15.02
N SER A 10 11.73 8.47 14.99
CA SER A 10 12.90 9.05 15.65
C SER A 10 12.53 9.49 17.07
N LYS A 11 13.50 9.90 17.89
CA LYS A 11 13.28 10.31 19.28
C LYS A 11 12.25 11.44 19.45
N THR A 12 12.04 12.25 18.40
CA THR A 12 11.22 13.47 18.49
C THR A 12 10.12 13.53 17.45
N VAL A 13 10.28 12.87 16.30
CA VAL A 13 9.35 12.95 15.18
C VAL A 13 9.25 11.64 14.41
N VAL A 14 8.13 11.43 13.73
CA VAL A 14 8.03 10.43 12.67
C VAL A 14 8.76 10.95 11.44
N LYS A 15 9.58 10.10 10.83
CA LYS A 15 10.28 10.41 9.58
C LYS A 15 9.81 9.49 8.47
N HIS A 16 9.90 9.99 7.25
CA HIS A 16 9.61 9.27 6.02
C HIS A 16 10.82 9.34 5.10
N GLY A 17 11.03 8.29 4.32
CA GLY A 17 12.08 8.25 3.32
C GLY A 17 11.74 7.28 2.20
N ILE A 18 12.10 7.64 0.97
CA ILE A 18 12.08 6.71 -0.15
C ILE A 18 13.42 5.97 -0.13
N LEU A 19 13.38 4.65 -0.09
CA LEU A 19 14.59 3.83 -0.13
C LEU A 19 15.03 3.56 -1.57
N GLU A 20 14.10 3.18 -2.42
CA GLU A 20 14.40 2.80 -3.80
C GLU A 20 13.14 2.84 -4.68
N PHE A 21 13.34 3.01 -5.99
CA PHE A 21 12.34 2.74 -7.02
C PHE A 21 12.71 1.46 -7.76
N ILE A 22 11.96 0.39 -7.53
CA ILE A 22 12.25 -0.92 -8.11
C ILE A 22 11.48 -1.08 -9.43
N GLU A 23 12.19 -1.40 -10.51
CA GLU A 23 11.55 -1.92 -11.71
C GLU A 23 11.11 -3.36 -11.48
N GLN A 24 9.82 -3.63 -11.71
CA GLN A 24 9.27 -4.96 -11.57
C GLN A 24 8.94 -5.51 -12.95
N MET A 25 9.52 -6.66 -13.29
CA MET A 25 9.20 -7.40 -14.51
C MET A 25 7.84 -8.10 -14.40
N HIS A 26 7.50 -8.54 -13.18
CA HIS A 26 6.26 -9.22 -12.85
C HIS A 26 5.66 -8.63 -11.56
N GLU A 27 4.35 -8.41 -11.56
CA GLU A 27 3.61 -7.85 -10.42
C GLU A 27 3.13 -8.96 -9.48
N SER A 28 3.99 -9.94 -9.19
CA SER A 28 3.65 -11.06 -8.31
C SER A 28 3.95 -10.74 -6.85
N ALA A 29 3.27 -11.46 -5.94
CA ALA A 29 3.50 -11.31 -4.50
C ALA A 29 4.92 -11.73 -4.09
N ASP A 30 5.45 -12.79 -4.71
CA ASP A 30 6.78 -13.32 -4.41
C ASP A 30 7.88 -12.37 -4.86
N ASP A 31 7.74 -11.78 -6.06
CA ASP A 31 8.71 -10.82 -6.58
C ASP A 31 8.72 -9.55 -5.74
N LEU A 32 7.55 -9.01 -5.38
CA LEU A 32 7.47 -7.83 -4.54
C LEU A 32 8.00 -8.11 -3.12
N PHE A 33 7.73 -9.29 -2.56
CA PHE A 33 8.29 -9.73 -1.28
C PHE A 33 9.82 -9.82 -1.32
N ALA A 34 10.40 -10.46 -2.33
CA ALA A 34 11.84 -10.59 -2.49
C ALA A 34 12.51 -9.21 -2.66
N ASN A 35 11.90 -8.35 -3.48
CA ASN A 35 12.36 -6.99 -3.74
C ASN A 35 12.36 -6.12 -2.47
N ILE A 36 11.29 -6.16 -1.67
CA ILE A 36 11.22 -5.42 -0.39
C ILE A 36 12.34 -5.93 0.55
N LYS A 37 12.51 -7.24 0.69
CA LYS A 37 13.58 -7.80 1.54
C LYS A 37 14.97 -7.37 1.08
N TYR A 38 15.20 -7.38 -0.24
CA TYR A 38 16.45 -6.93 -0.83
C TYR A 38 16.74 -5.45 -0.48
N VAL A 39 15.76 -4.56 -0.69
CA VAL A 39 15.94 -3.12 -0.42
C VAL A 39 16.12 -2.84 1.08
N LEU A 40 15.38 -3.52 1.95
CA LEU A 40 15.59 -3.39 3.40
C LEU A 40 17.00 -3.84 3.79
N GLY A 41 17.46 -4.99 3.28
CA GLY A 41 18.82 -5.49 3.54
C GLY A 41 19.92 -4.56 3.01
N ALA A 42 19.76 -4.02 1.80
CA ALA A 42 20.70 -3.08 1.19
C ALA A 42 20.83 -1.75 1.97
N ASN A 43 19.79 -1.37 2.72
CA ASN A 43 19.78 -0.19 3.59
C ASN A 43 20.04 -0.52 5.06
N GLU A 44 20.55 -1.73 5.36
CA GLU A 44 20.86 -2.21 6.72
C GLU A 44 19.64 -2.20 7.68
N LEU A 45 18.42 -2.23 7.14
CA LEU A 45 17.18 -2.27 7.89
C LEU A 45 16.83 -3.71 8.25
N LYS A 46 16.69 -3.97 9.55
CA LYS A 46 16.42 -5.31 10.05
C LYS A 46 14.95 -5.63 9.94
N LEU A 47 14.63 -6.80 9.37
CA LEU A 47 13.26 -7.27 9.24
C LEU A 47 12.53 -7.38 10.59
N ASN A 48 13.23 -7.73 11.67
CA ASN A 48 12.62 -7.81 13.01
C ASN A 48 12.21 -6.45 13.62
N GLN A 49 12.56 -5.34 12.97
CA GLN A 49 12.11 -3.99 13.34
C GLN A 49 10.92 -3.53 12.51
N LEU A 50 10.49 -4.31 11.52
CA LEU A 50 9.31 -4.02 10.72
C LEU A 50 8.04 -4.31 11.52
N VAL A 51 7.28 -3.26 11.82
CA VAL A 51 6.05 -3.35 12.63
C VAL A 51 4.78 -3.35 11.77
N SER A 52 4.84 -2.77 10.58
CA SER A 52 3.67 -2.66 9.69
C SER A 52 4.07 -2.59 8.23
N LEU A 53 3.21 -3.14 7.36
CA LEU A 53 3.29 -2.97 5.90
C LEU A 53 2.04 -2.25 5.40
N GLY A 54 2.24 -1.06 4.83
CA GLY A 54 1.18 -0.27 4.20
C GLY A 54 1.15 -0.49 2.69
N SER A 55 -0.02 -0.81 2.15
CA SER A 55 -0.24 -0.95 0.70
C SER A 55 -1.71 -0.71 0.34
N ASP A 56 -2.04 -0.78 -0.95
CA ASP A 56 -3.43 -0.86 -1.37
C ASP A 56 -4.05 -2.24 -1.07
N ASN A 57 -5.37 -2.35 -1.25
CA ASN A 57 -6.10 -3.57 -0.93
C ASN A 57 -6.14 -4.59 -2.09
N THR A 58 -5.18 -4.57 -3.01
CA THR A 58 -5.13 -5.57 -4.09
C THR A 58 -4.75 -6.95 -3.55
N ASN A 59 -5.21 -8.02 -4.23
CA ASN A 59 -4.97 -9.39 -3.78
C ASN A 59 -3.48 -9.73 -3.66
N VAL A 60 -2.65 -9.21 -4.56
CA VAL A 60 -1.19 -9.39 -4.53
C VAL A 60 -0.59 -8.85 -3.24
N ASN A 61 -1.09 -7.71 -2.77
CA ASN A 61 -0.56 -7.06 -1.57
C ASN A 61 -1.11 -7.65 -0.28
N VAL A 62 -2.42 -7.99 -0.25
CA VAL A 62 -3.11 -8.29 1.01
C VAL A 62 -4.09 -9.47 1.00
N GLY A 63 -4.05 -10.32 -0.02
CA GLY A 63 -4.85 -11.54 -0.10
C GLY A 63 -4.56 -12.53 1.03
N ASN A 64 -5.57 -13.32 1.40
CA ASN A 64 -5.53 -14.16 2.61
C ASN A 64 -4.54 -15.34 2.55
N HIS A 65 -4.37 -15.96 1.37
CA HIS A 65 -3.59 -17.20 1.25
C HIS A 65 -2.16 -16.95 0.76
N HIS A 66 -2.01 -16.11 -0.27
CA HIS A 66 -0.74 -15.79 -0.90
C HIS A 66 -0.75 -14.32 -1.32
N SER A 67 -0.01 -13.51 -0.57
CA SER A 67 0.15 -12.08 -0.79
C SER A 67 1.43 -11.60 -0.13
N VAL A 68 1.90 -10.41 -0.48
CA VAL A 68 3.07 -9.79 0.15
C VAL A 68 2.91 -9.77 1.67
N PHE A 69 1.75 -9.33 2.16
CA PHE A 69 1.47 -9.32 3.59
C PHE A 69 1.52 -10.73 4.19
N ALA A 70 0.85 -11.72 3.60
CA ALA A 70 0.84 -13.09 4.09
C ALA A 70 2.25 -13.73 4.09
N LEU A 71 3.10 -13.38 3.13
CA LEU A 71 4.50 -13.82 3.07
C LEU A 71 5.34 -13.21 4.20
N PHE A 72 5.16 -11.91 4.50
CA PHE A 72 5.85 -11.27 5.61
C PHE A 72 5.32 -11.68 6.98
N GLU A 73 4.01 -11.90 7.14
CA GLU A 73 3.38 -12.34 8.39
C GLU A 73 3.89 -13.73 8.82
N LYS A 74 4.16 -14.63 7.87
CA LYS A 74 4.81 -15.92 8.14
C LYS A 74 6.21 -15.77 8.73
N LEU A 75 6.94 -14.70 8.39
CA LEU A 75 8.27 -14.41 8.92
C LEU A 75 8.23 -13.61 10.22
N LEU A 76 7.22 -12.76 10.39
CA LEU A 76 7.07 -11.83 11.50
C LEU A 76 5.67 -11.97 12.11
N PRO A 77 5.44 -12.99 12.97
CA PRO A 77 4.17 -13.14 13.67
C PRO A 77 3.88 -11.88 14.49
N GLY A 78 2.77 -11.19 14.18
CA GLY A 78 2.40 -9.91 14.82
C GLY A 78 2.60 -8.66 13.94
N LEU A 79 3.02 -8.84 12.67
CA LEU A 79 3.06 -7.76 11.70
C LEU A 79 1.67 -7.13 11.50
N ILE A 80 1.60 -5.79 11.56
CA ILE A 80 0.34 -5.06 11.43
C ILE A 80 0.07 -4.71 9.96
N LYS A 81 -1.10 -5.10 9.45
CA LYS A 81 -1.56 -4.71 8.12
C LYS A 81 -1.92 -3.22 8.09
N GLY A 82 -1.15 -2.43 7.36
CA GLY A 82 -1.43 -1.01 7.10
C GLY A 82 -2.26 -0.85 5.82
N THR A 83 -3.18 0.12 5.83
CA THR A 83 -4.03 0.43 4.66
C THR A 83 -3.63 1.75 4.01
N CYS A 84 -3.72 1.82 2.69
CA CYS A 84 -3.55 3.07 1.95
C CYS A 84 -4.78 3.97 2.11
N TYR A 85 -4.65 5.08 2.83
CA TYR A 85 -5.74 6.05 3.01
C TYR A 85 -6.27 6.60 1.69
N CYS A 86 -5.40 6.85 0.71
CA CYS A 86 -5.81 7.32 -0.61
C CYS A 86 -6.77 6.33 -1.28
N ARG A 87 -6.49 5.03 -1.16
CA ARG A 87 -7.36 3.98 -1.71
C ARG A 87 -8.68 3.85 -0.96
N VAL A 88 -8.67 4.02 0.37
CA VAL A 88 -9.89 4.06 1.18
C VAL A 88 -10.80 5.21 0.73
N LEU A 89 -10.23 6.41 0.53
CA LEU A 89 -10.97 7.57 0.06
C LEU A 89 -11.51 7.38 -1.36
N ASP A 90 -10.68 6.95 -2.30
CA ASP A 90 -11.07 6.68 -3.69
C ASP A 90 -12.20 5.64 -3.77
N ASN A 91 -12.09 4.54 -3.03
CA ASN A 91 -13.14 3.52 -2.98
C ASN A 91 -14.43 4.05 -2.35
N SER A 92 -14.33 4.91 -1.34
CA SER A 92 -15.50 5.52 -0.69
C SER A 92 -16.27 6.43 -1.65
N VAL A 93 -15.55 7.24 -2.44
CA VAL A 93 -16.14 8.13 -3.45
C VAL A 93 -16.77 7.32 -4.58
N LYS A 94 -16.04 6.32 -5.12
CA LYS A 94 -16.56 5.43 -6.17
C LYS A 94 -17.84 4.73 -5.75
N HIS A 95 -17.82 4.12 -4.56
CA HIS A 95 -18.98 3.44 -4.01
C HIS A 95 -20.18 4.38 -3.87
N ARG A 96 -19.97 5.60 -3.37
CA ARG A 96 -21.05 6.59 -3.29
C ARG A 96 -21.57 6.99 -4.66
N ASN A 97 -20.69 7.23 -5.63
CA ASN A 97 -21.11 7.62 -6.98
C ASN A 97 -21.97 6.55 -7.66
N GLU A 98 -21.65 5.27 -7.49
CA GLU A 98 -22.46 4.16 -8.00
C GLU A 98 -23.87 4.08 -7.38
N HIS A 99 -24.07 4.71 -6.21
CA HIS A 99 -25.32 4.66 -5.45
C HIS A 99 -26.06 6.01 -5.44
N LEU A 100 -25.60 6.99 -6.21
CA LEU A 100 -26.33 8.24 -6.39
C LEU A 100 -27.58 7.98 -7.23
N LEU A 101 -28.71 8.51 -6.78
CA LEU A 101 -30.00 8.39 -7.47
C LEU A 101 -30.10 9.26 -8.73
N PHE A 102 -29.15 10.17 -8.93
CA PHE A 102 -29.11 11.08 -10.06
C PHE A 102 -27.66 11.35 -10.44
N ASP A 103 -27.44 11.57 -11.73
CA ASP A 103 -26.14 11.91 -12.28
C ASP A 103 -25.79 13.36 -11.92
N ILE A 104 -24.85 13.52 -10.99
CA ILE A 104 -24.37 14.85 -10.54
C ILE A 104 -23.70 15.59 -11.68
N GLU A 105 -22.95 14.92 -12.56
CA GLU A 105 -22.28 15.57 -13.70
C GLU A 105 -23.32 16.11 -14.67
N ALA A 106 -24.34 15.31 -15.01
CA ALA A 106 -25.44 15.75 -15.86
C ALA A 106 -26.26 16.89 -15.22
N ALA A 107 -26.45 16.88 -13.89
CA ALA A 107 -27.14 17.94 -13.18
C ALA A 107 -26.32 19.25 -13.18
N LEU A 108 -25.01 19.17 -12.92
CA LEU A 108 -24.12 20.33 -12.96
C LEU A 108 -24.03 20.93 -14.36
N LEU A 109 -23.88 20.09 -15.40
CA LEU A 109 -23.89 20.55 -16.79
C LEU A 109 -25.16 21.34 -17.09
N LYS A 110 -26.35 20.83 -16.73
CA LYS A 110 -27.62 21.54 -16.95
C LYS A 110 -27.79 22.86 -16.18
N ILE A 111 -27.09 23.04 -15.05
CA ILE A 111 -27.18 24.27 -14.24
C ILE A 111 -26.24 25.36 -14.77
N TYR A 112 -25.07 24.95 -15.27
CA TYR A 112 -23.99 25.86 -15.66
C TYR A 112 -23.82 26.01 -17.18
N SER A 113 -24.58 25.29 -18.00
CA SER A 113 -24.73 25.50 -19.45
C SER A 113 -26.00 26.28 -19.77
#